data_AF-A0A1G2EZJ9-F1
#
_entry.id   AF-A0A1G2EZJ9-F1
#
_cell.length_a   1.000
_cell.length_b   1.000
_cell.length_c   1.000
_cell.angle_alpha   90.00
_cell.angle_beta   90.00
_cell.angle_gamma   90.00
#
_symmetry.space_group_name_H-M   'P 1'
#
loop_
_entity.id
_entity.type
_entity.pdbx_description
1 polymer ?
#
loop_
_entity_poly.entity_id
_entity_poly.type
_entity_poly.pdbx_seq_one_letter_code
_entity_poly.pdbx_strand_id
1 'polypeptide(L)'
;MTNKIICYIRGVEIVETPEEKVRQEYARRLVEEYGYPKELVDVEVQIQLGRDESKRADIVVYRSKQDREKQENHNIIVECKEPDVKFPDGEKQLKAYVNATTTQIGVWTNGIEFKYWKRLKEPDRYEEKGYLPKYGQEYGDKKILKKDLRPSSNLQATFKRIHDNIYANYKSGRKEKVFYQVIYLLFAKIQDEKSRNAECEFVIYDREWDEIRDKDTSKTFQKRIFDLFEQAKSREEFKSIFDGSEKIEIPIRQIANVVSEFENITVLDTDVKGEAFQAFLSGYFRGDAGQFFTPDPIKKLVVEMLEPEPDEVVLDPACGSSGFLVFAINHFRNLTKKQKGWVDIKGNPLNDVDLTPDQREILRGQTKEYASTHIKGVDFDNDLTKVAKMYMVMTDDGHTGIWTSNALIPFDEFTKNTKGTIT
;
A
#
# COMPACT_ATOMS: atom_id res chain seq x y z
N MET A 1 -0.55 18.78 26.44
CA MET A 1 -0.88 19.68 25.32
C MET A 1 -1.76 18.90 24.37
N THR A 2 -2.99 19.37 24.11
CA THR A 2 -3.88 18.73 23.13
C THR A 2 -3.31 18.98 21.75
N ASN A 3 -2.96 17.91 21.03
CA ASN A 3 -2.45 18.03 19.68
C ASN A 3 -3.58 18.57 18.79
N LYS A 4 -3.25 19.51 17.89
CA LYS A 4 -4.22 20.14 17.00
C LYS A 4 -3.78 19.97 15.55
N ILE A 5 -4.75 19.80 14.68
CA ILE A 5 -4.56 19.64 13.23
C ILE A 5 -5.51 20.55 12.45
N ILE A 6 -5.20 20.80 11.18
CA ILE A 6 -6.11 21.48 10.26
C ILE A 6 -7.02 20.44 9.62
N CYS A 7 -8.33 20.61 9.79
CA CYS A 7 -9.35 19.78 9.15
C CYS A 7 -9.19 19.85 7.62
N TYR A 8 -8.98 18.72 6.97
CA TYR A 8 -8.74 18.64 5.53
C TYR A 8 -9.90 19.26 4.74
N ILE A 9 -11.15 18.96 5.11
CA ILE A 9 -12.34 19.45 4.41
C ILE A 9 -12.61 20.93 4.71
N ARG A 10 -12.63 21.32 6.00
CA ARG A 10 -13.08 22.65 6.46
C ARG A 10 -11.99 23.72 6.49
N GLY A 11 -10.71 23.34 6.53
CA GLY A 11 -9.58 24.28 6.65
C GLY A 11 -9.45 24.96 8.02
N VAL A 12 -10.14 24.47 9.05
CA VAL A 12 -10.12 25.03 10.42
C VAL A 12 -9.32 24.15 11.37
N GLU A 13 -8.76 24.75 12.42
CA GLU A 13 -8.03 24.04 13.46
C GLU A 13 -8.98 23.24 14.37
N ILE A 14 -8.67 21.96 14.58
CA ILE A 14 -9.46 21.02 15.38
C ILE A 14 -8.57 20.20 16.33
N VAL A 15 -9.18 19.60 17.35
CA VAL A 15 -8.48 18.70 18.28
C VAL A 15 -8.22 17.37 17.60
N GLU A 16 -6.99 16.88 17.69
CA GLU A 16 -6.59 15.59 17.13
C GLU A 16 -6.85 14.47 18.14
N THR A 17 -7.95 13.74 17.97
CA THR A 17 -8.23 12.46 18.66
C THR A 17 -7.87 11.27 17.76
N PRO A 18 -7.79 10.03 18.29
CA PRO A 18 -7.58 8.84 17.46
C PRO A 18 -8.67 8.65 16.40
N GLU A 19 -9.94 8.87 16.75
CA GLU A 19 -11.07 8.82 15.82
C GLU A 19 -10.98 9.95 14.78
N GLU A 20 -10.58 11.16 15.19
CA GLU A 20 -10.42 12.29 14.26
C GLU A 20 -9.33 12.00 13.22
N LYS A 21 -8.23 11.33 13.60
CA LYS A 21 -7.21 10.90 12.64
C LYS A 21 -7.80 9.97 11.56
N VAL A 22 -8.61 9.00 11.98
CA VAL A 22 -9.29 8.09 11.05
C VAL A 22 -10.22 8.86 10.13
N ARG A 23 -11.00 9.80 10.67
CA ARG A 23 -11.92 10.64 9.89
C ARG A 23 -11.20 11.51 8.87
N GLN A 24 -10.13 12.19 9.26
CA GLN A 24 -9.36 13.05 8.36
C GLN A 24 -8.69 12.24 7.25
N GLU A 25 -8.14 11.07 7.56
CA GLU A 25 -7.56 10.16 6.57
C GLU A 25 -8.63 9.66 5.59
N TYR A 26 -9.80 9.25 6.07
CA TYR A 26 -10.87 8.77 5.20
C TYR A 26 -11.45 9.88 4.32
N ALA A 27 -11.56 11.11 4.84
CA ALA A 27 -11.97 12.27 4.06
C ALA A 27 -10.97 12.60 2.93
N ARG A 28 -9.66 12.46 3.17
CA ARG A 28 -8.64 12.57 2.12
C ARG A 28 -8.78 11.48 1.09
N ARG A 29 -8.94 10.22 1.52
CA ARG A 29 -9.16 9.06 0.63
C ARG A 29 -10.35 9.27 -0.32
N LEU A 30 -11.47 9.81 0.17
CA LEU A 30 -12.62 10.14 -0.67
C LEU A 30 -12.27 11.12 -1.80
N VAL A 31 -11.49 12.16 -1.50
CA VAL A 31 -11.15 13.22 -2.46
C VAL A 31 -10.00 12.81 -3.39
N GLU A 32 -8.90 12.34 -2.82
CA GLU A 32 -7.64 12.10 -3.53
C GLU A 32 -7.64 10.78 -4.29
N GLU A 33 -8.18 9.71 -3.70
CA GLU A 33 -8.17 8.36 -4.28
C GLU A 33 -9.48 8.05 -5.05
N TYR A 34 -10.63 8.32 -4.45
CA TYR A 34 -11.94 8.04 -5.07
C TYR A 34 -12.46 9.17 -5.97
N GLY A 35 -11.82 10.34 -5.95
CA GLY A 35 -12.10 11.45 -6.85
C GLY A 35 -13.39 12.22 -6.55
N TYR A 36 -13.96 12.08 -5.34
CA TYR A 36 -15.11 12.89 -4.94
C TYR A 36 -14.70 14.36 -4.82
N PRO A 37 -15.38 15.30 -5.49
CA PRO A 37 -15.06 16.72 -5.36
C PRO A 37 -15.13 17.16 -3.90
N LYS A 38 -14.11 17.89 -3.43
CA LYS A 38 -14.00 18.30 -2.03
C LYS A 38 -15.20 19.12 -1.56
N GLU A 39 -15.78 19.93 -2.44
CA GLU A 39 -17.01 20.69 -2.20
C GLU A 39 -18.27 19.82 -2.00
N LEU A 40 -18.23 18.54 -2.35
CA LEU A 40 -19.31 17.58 -2.15
C LEU A 40 -19.07 16.69 -0.92
N VAL A 41 -18.04 16.95 -0.12
CA VAL A 41 -17.76 16.24 1.12
C VAL A 41 -17.89 17.23 2.28
N ASP A 42 -18.61 16.85 3.33
CA ASP A 42 -18.66 17.55 4.61
C ASP A 42 -18.36 16.58 5.76
N VAL A 43 -18.03 17.16 6.92
CA VAL A 43 -17.75 16.42 8.16
C VAL A 43 -18.60 16.97 9.30
N GLU A 44 -18.88 16.14 10.30
CA GLU A 44 -19.64 16.51 11.51
C GLU A 44 -21.05 17.05 11.19
N VAL A 45 -21.72 16.44 10.21
CA VAL A 45 -23.02 16.87 9.68
C VAL A 45 -24.15 16.40 10.59
N GLN A 46 -25.00 17.32 11.02
CA GLN A 46 -26.14 17.00 11.90
C GLN A 46 -27.23 16.25 11.13
N ILE A 47 -27.64 15.10 11.64
CA ILE A 47 -28.72 14.26 11.13
C ILE A 47 -29.83 14.21 12.18
N GLN A 48 -31.05 14.54 11.76
CA GLN A 48 -32.24 14.46 12.60
C GLN A 48 -32.81 13.02 12.54
N LEU A 49 -32.81 12.32 13.69
CA LEU A 49 -33.26 10.92 13.80
C LEU A 49 -34.70 10.77 14.30
N GLY A 50 -35.30 11.86 14.78
CA GLY A 50 -36.67 11.89 15.30
C GLY A 50 -37.15 13.32 15.49
N ARG A 51 -38.16 13.55 16.34
CA ARG A 51 -38.65 14.92 16.60
C ARG A 51 -37.65 15.76 17.40
N ASP A 52 -37.02 15.14 18.40
CA ASP A 52 -36.17 15.83 19.38
C ASP A 52 -34.75 15.23 19.47
N GLU A 53 -34.43 14.22 18.66
CA GLU A 53 -33.11 13.58 18.64
C GLU A 53 -32.35 13.95 17.36
N SER A 54 -31.15 14.52 17.54
CA SER A 54 -30.20 14.75 16.46
C SER A 54 -28.81 14.28 16.88
N LYS A 55 -28.05 13.72 15.94
CA LYS A 55 -26.65 13.34 16.13
C LYS A 55 -25.82 13.81 14.95
N ARG A 56 -24.49 13.75 15.05
CA ARG A 56 -23.59 14.12 13.97
C ARG A 56 -23.05 12.87 13.29
N ALA A 57 -23.18 12.83 11.96
CA ALA A 57 -22.48 11.87 11.12
C ALA A 57 -21.06 12.39 10.85
N ASP A 58 -20.07 11.48 10.87
CA ASP A 58 -18.66 11.86 10.77
C ASP A 58 -18.32 12.47 9.42
N ILE A 59 -18.74 11.83 8.33
CA ILE A 59 -18.56 12.32 6.97
C ILE A 59 -19.84 12.08 6.16
N VAL A 60 -20.22 13.07 5.36
CA VAL A 60 -21.32 12.97 4.39
C VAL A 60 -20.82 13.37 3.01
N VAL A 61 -21.21 12.60 2.00
CA VAL A 61 -20.97 12.93 0.58
C VAL A 61 -22.30 13.18 -0.12
N TYR A 62 -22.35 14.27 -0.88
CA TYR A 62 -23.52 14.75 -1.62
C TYR A 62 -23.44 14.40 -3.11
N ARG A 63 -24.57 14.31 -3.80
CA ARG A 63 -24.58 14.15 -5.28
C ARG A 63 -24.32 15.48 -5.98
N SER A 64 -24.87 16.56 -5.43
CA SER A 64 -24.73 17.92 -5.92
C SER A 64 -24.61 18.91 -4.75
N LYS A 65 -24.21 20.15 -5.05
CA LYS A 65 -24.12 21.21 -4.02
C LYS A 65 -25.48 21.54 -3.38
N GLN A 66 -26.58 21.39 -4.13
CA GLN A 66 -27.93 21.67 -3.64
C GLN A 66 -28.39 20.65 -2.60
N ASP A 67 -27.86 19.43 -2.66
CA ASP A 67 -28.21 18.36 -1.73
C ASP A 67 -27.68 18.60 -0.31
N ARG A 68 -26.80 19.59 -0.10
CA ARG A 68 -26.35 20.03 1.23
C ARG A 68 -27.48 20.62 2.08
N GLU A 69 -28.50 21.20 1.46
CA GLU A 69 -29.56 21.93 2.18
C GLU A 69 -30.60 20.99 2.82
N LYS A 70 -30.64 19.74 2.38
CA LYS A 70 -31.70 18.78 2.71
C LYS A 70 -31.07 17.47 3.12
N GLN A 71 -31.23 17.11 4.40
CA GLN A 71 -30.67 15.85 4.92
C GLN A 71 -31.17 14.62 4.14
N GLU A 72 -32.37 14.70 3.57
CA GLU A 72 -32.89 13.64 2.72
C GLU A 72 -31.98 13.36 1.53
N ASN A 73 -31.20 14.30 1.00
CA ASN A 73 -30.46 14.11 -0.25
C ASN A 73 -29.00 13.62 -0.07
N HIS A 74 -28.62 13.16 1.12
CA HIS A 74 -27.30 12.58 1.36
C HIS A 74 -27.10 11.32 0.51
N ASN A 75 -25.89 11.12 -0.05
CA ASN A 75 -25.61 9.98 -0.94
C ASN A 75 -24.78 8.89 -0.25
N ILE A 76 -23.75 9.30 0.49
CA ILE A 76 -22.84 8.42 1.24
C ILE A 76 -22.71 8.97 2.65
N ILE A 77 -22.79 8.09 3.64
CA ILE A 77 -22.49 8.42 5.04
C ILE A 77 -21.37 7.50 5.52
N VAL A 78 -20.34 8.08 6.13
CA VAL A 78 -19.25 7.35 6.75
C VAL A 78 -19.35 7.52 8.26
N GLU A 79 -19.28 6.41 8.97
CA GLU A 79 -19.08 6.32 10.42
C GLU A 79 -17.62 5.90 10.67
N CYS A 80 -16.89 6.74 11.41
CA CYS A 80 -15.51 6.53 11.81
C CYS A 80 -15.46 6.10 13.27
N LYS A 81 -14.51 5.23 13.60
CA LYS A 81 -14.21 4.82 14.97
C LYS A 81 -12.71 4.87 15.23
N GLU A 82 -12.34 4.88 16.51
CA GLU A 82 -10.95 4.72 16.91
C GLU A 82 -10.38 3.35 16.44
N PRO A 83 -9.07 3.25 16.14
CA PRO A 83 -8.45 2.03 15.60
C PRO A 83 -8.69 0.74 16.41
N ASP A 84 -8.80 0.86 17.74
CA ASP A 84 -8.99 -0.28 18.63
C ASP A 84 -10.45 -0.76 18.69
N VAL A 85 -11.41 0.05 18.22
CA VAL A 85 -12.82 -0.31 18.16
C VAL A 85 -13.05 -1.28 17.01
N LYS A 86 -13.69 -2.41 17.32
CA LYS A 86 -14.00 -3.47 16.34
C LYS A 86 -15.44 -3.39 15.87
N PHE A 87 -15.65 -3.74 14.61
CA PHE A 87 -16.99 -4.00 14.09
C PHE A 87 -17.66 -5.11 14.92
N PRO A 88 -18.97 -5.03 15.27
CA PRO A 88 -20.00 -4.12 14.75
C PRO A 88 -20.29 -2.86 15.58
N ASP A 89 -19.40 -2.41 16.46
CA ASP A 89 -19.61 -1.15 17.19
C ASP A 89 -19.76 0.02 16.21
N GLY A 90 -20.79 0.86 16.37
CA GLY A 90 -21.14 1.93 15.43
C GLY A 90 -22.01 1.51 14.24
N GLU A 91 -22.20 0.21 13.97
CA GLU A 91 -23.02 -0.25 12.83
C GLU A 91 -24.49 0.22 12.95
N LYS A 92 -25.07 0.10 14.15
CA LYS A 92 -26.44 0.55 14.42
C LYS A 92 -26.60 2.06 14.24
N GLN A 93 -25.57 2.82 14.61
CA GLN A 93 -25.53 4.27 14.46
C GLN A 93 -25.50 4.66 12.98
N LEU A 94 -24.61 4.05 12.20
CA LEU A 94 -24.54 4.23 10.76
C LEU A 94 -25.88 3.90 10.08
N LYS A 95 -26.47 2.74 10.40
CA LYS A 95 -27.78 2.32 9.83
C LYS A 95 -28.89 3.31 10.20
N ALA A 96 -28.88 3.89 11.40
CA ALA A 96 -29.84 4.92 11.79
C ALA A 96 -29.72 6.16 10.89
N TYR A 97 -28.49 6.62 10.60
CA TYR A 97 -28.27 7.75 9.69
C TYR A 97 -28.69 7.44 8.26
N VAL A 98 -28.37 6.25 7.77
CA VAL A 98 -28.75 5.84 6.42
C VAL A 98 -30.28 5.75 6.27
N ASN A 99 -30.99 5.28 7.30
CA ASN A 99 -32.44 5.20 7.30
C ASN A 99 -33.14 6.56 7.43
N ALA A 100 -32.55 7.51 8.16
CA ALA A 100 -33.07 8.86 8.31
C ALA A 100 -32.90 9.74 7.05
N THR A 101 -32.21 9.24 6.01
CA THR A 101 -31.85 9.98 4.79
C THR A 101 -32.15 9.16 3.53
N THR A 102 -31.86 9.66 2.32
CA THR A 102 -31.88 8.86 1.06
C THR A 102 -30.54 8.22 0.73
N THR A 103 -29.62 8.18 1.70
CA THR A 103 -28.28 7.61 1.57
C THR A 103 -28.33 6.24 0.91
N GLN A 104 -27.53 6.09 -0.15
CA GLN A 104 -27.42 4.86 -0.92
C GLN A 104 -26.29 3.98 -0.41
N ILE A 105 -25.25 4.58 0.16
CA ILE A 105 -24.05 3.87 0.59
C ILE A 105 -23.72 4.24 2.03
N GLY A 106 -23.70 3.25 2.92
CA GLY A 106 -23.15 3.38 4.26
C GLY A 106 -21.73 2.85 4.29
N VAL A 107 -20.84 3.55 5.01
CA VAL A 107 -19.45 3.11 5.22
C VAL A 107 -19.14 3.13 6.71
N TRP A 108 -18.52 2.06 7.20
CA TRP A 108 -17.95 2.03 8.54
C TRP A 108 -16.45 1.81 8.45
N THR A 109 -15.68 2.52 9.26
CA THR A 109 -14.23 2.32 9.35
C THR A 109 -13.63 2.68 10.70
N ASN A 110 -12.61 1.93 11.11
CA ASN A 110 -11.69 2.29 12.20
C ASN A 110 -10.28 2.65 11.68
N GLY A 111 -10.16 2.91 10.37
CA GLY A 111 -8.87 3.13 9.72
C GLY A 111 -8.06 1.86 9.42
N ILE A 112 -8.48 0.70 9.92
CA ILE A 112 -7.87 -0.62 9.64
C ILE A 112 -8.80 -1.48 8.78
N GLU A 113 -10.08 -1.48 9.12
CA GLU A 113 -11.12 -2.21 8.43
C GLU A 113 -12.07 -1.23 7.74
N PHE A 114 -12.58 -1.65 6.59
CA PHE A 114 -13.63 -0.95 5.87
C PHE A 114 -14.79 -1.89 5.64
N LYS A 115 -16.00 -1.40 5.91
CA LYS A 115 -17.25 -2.10 5.62
C LYS A 115 -18.13 -1.18 4.80
N TYR A 116 -18.61 -1.70 3.68
CA TYR A 116 -19.44 -0.96 2.74
C TYR A 116 -20.81 -1.62 2.64
N TRP A 117 -21.86 -0.83 2.67
CA TRP A 117 -23.22 -1.32 2.46
C TRP A 117 -23.92 -0.48 1.41
N LYS A 118 -24.53 -1.15 0.44
CA LYS A 118 -25.49 -0.54 -0.49
C LYS A 118 -26.90 -0.73 0.08
N ARG A 119 -27.66 0.36 0.17
CA ARG A 119 -29.08 0.31 0.50
C ARG A 119 -29.87 -0.33 -0.65
N LEU A 120 -30.77 -1.25 -0.31
CA LEU A 120 -31.67 -1.89 -1.27
C LEU A 120 -32.99 -1.11 -1.39
N LYS A 121 -33.82 -1.49 -2.37
CA LYS A 121 -35.12 -0.84 -2.58
C LYS A 121 -36.07 -1.10 -1.42
N GLU A 122 -35.98 -2.28 -0.79
CA GLU A 122 -36.76 -2.58 0.39
C GLU A 122 -36.26 -1.73 1.60
N PRO A 123 -37.17 -1.17 2.41
CA PRO A 123 -36.80 -0.46 3.63
C PRO A 123 -35.95 -1.34 4.55
N ASP A 124 -34.97 -0.73 5.22
CA ASP A 124 -34.08 -1.39 6.19
C ASP A 124 -33.28 -2.59 5.65
N ARG A 125 -33.18 -2.75 4.33
CA ARG A 125 -32.40 -3.80 3.69
C ARG A 125 -31.12 -3.24 3.09
N TYR A 126 -30.04 -3.97 3.34
CA TYR A 126 -28.68 -3.58 3.01
C TYR A 126 -27.93 -4.76 2.43
N GLU A 127 -27.07 -4.47 1.47
CA GLU A 127 -26.18 -5.44 0.86
C GLU A 127 -24.72 -5.06 1.15
N GLU A 128 -23.96 -5.98 1.74
CA GLU A 128 -22.52 -5.77 1.95
C GLU A 128 -21.79 -5.77 0.60
N LYS A 129 -20.98 -4.73 0.38
CA LYS A 129 -20.12 -4.54 -0.80
C LYS A 129 -18.65 -4.50 -0.40
N GLY A 130 -17.78 -4.74 -1.38
CA GLY A 130 -16.33 -4.88 -1.14
C GLY A 130 -15.49 -3.67 -1.37
N TYR A 131 -16.09 -2.65 -1.93
CA TYR A 131 -15.40 -1.42 -2.24
C TYR A 131 -16.42 -0.29 -2.30
N LEU A 132 -15.90 0.93 -2.30
CA LEU A 132 -16.64 2.14 -2.61
C LEU A 132 -16.46 2.49 -4.10
N PRO A 133 -17.53 2.74 -4.88
CA PRO A 133 -17.39 3.21 -6.25
C PRO A 133 -16.63 4.54 -6.32
N LYS A 134 -15.93 4.82 -7.41
CA LYS A 134 -15.36 6.16 -7.64
C LYS A 134 -16.47 7.17 -7.92
N TYR A 135 -16.14 8.45 -7.79
CA TYR A 135 -17.07 9.52 -8.18
C TYR A 135 -17.53 9.35 -9.64
N GLY A 136 -18.84 9.38 -9.84
CA GLY A 136 -19.47 9.18 -11.16
C GLY A 136 -19.63 7.72 -11.59
N GLN A 137 -19.26 6.74 -10.77
CA GLN A 137 -19.47 5.31 -11.05
C GLN A 137 -20.56 4.71 -10.15
N GLU A 138 -21.32 3.74 -10.70
CA GLU A 138 -22.17 2.87 -9.90
C GLU A 138 -21.54 1.47 -9.73
N TYR A 139 -22.06 0.71 -8.76
CA TYR A 139 -21.76 -0.72 -8.68
C TYR A 139 -22.21 -1.42 -9.96
N GLY A 140 -21.30 -2.16 -10.59
CA GLY A 140 -21.45 -2.84 -11.88
C GLY A 140 -20.63 -2.19 -12.99
N ASP A 141 -20.33 -0.90 -12.88
CA ASP A 141 -19.65 -0.13 -13.93
C ASP A 141 -18.12 -0.16 -13.82
N LYS A 142 -17.58 -0.86 -12.81
CA LYS A 142 -16.15 -0.82 -12.50
C LYS A 142 -15.34 -1.26 -13.73
N LYS A 143 -14.57 -0.32 -14.25
CA LYS A 143 -13.54 -0.53 -15.26
C LYS A 143 -12.34 0.32 -14.88
N ILE A 144 -11.20 -0.33 -14.66
CA ILE A 144 -9.97 0.35 -14.23
C ILE A 144 -8.96 0.23 -15.37
N LEU A 145 -8.55 1.39 -15.90
CA LEU A 145 -7.47 1.46 -16.88
C LEU A 145 -6.17 1.83 -16.17
N LYS A 146 -5.04 1.33 -16.67
CA LYS A 146 -3.72 1.62 -16.08
C LYS A 146 -3.39 3.11 -16.10
N LYS A 147 -3.83 3.82 -17.13
CA LYS A 147 -3.68 5.28 -17.24
C LYS A 147 -4.44 6.06 -16.16
N ASP A 148 -5.42 5.44 -15.50
CA ASP A 148 -6.26 6.07 -14.48
C ASP A 148 -5.78 5.73 -13.06
N LEU A 149 -4.71 4.92 -12.93
CA LEU A 149 -4.06 4.64 -11.64
C LEU A 149 -3.37 5.89 -11.13
N ARG A 150 -3.44 6.11 -9.82
CA ARG A 150 -2.84 7.27 -9.15
C ARG A 150 -1.84 6.81 -8.10
N PRO A 151 -0.75 7.56 -7.84
CA PRO A 151 0.09 7.27 -6.69
C PRO A 151 -0.75 7.27 -5.42
N SER A 152 -0.47 6.34 -4.50
CA SER A 152 -1.08 6.39 -3.17
C SER A 152 -0.51 7.58 -2.41
N SER A 153 -1.37 8.37 -1.76
CA SER A 153 -0.92 9.46 -0.88
C SER A 153 -0.22 8.95 0.38
N ASN A 154 -0.47 7.69 0.76
CA ASN A 154 0.17 7.05 1.91
C ASN A 154 0.26 5.52 1.75
N LEU A 155 1.14 5.07 0.85
CA LEU A 155 1.31 3.64 0.55
C LEU A 155 1.73 2.83 1.80
N GLN A 156 2.55 3.41 2.68
CA GLN A 156 2.94 2.80 3.95
C GLN A 156 1.71 2.47 4.83
N ALA A 157 0.78 3.43 4.98
CA ALA A 157 -0.44 3.20 5.75
C ALA A 157 -1.31 2.13 5.10
N THR A 158 -1.38 2.08 3.77
CA THR A 158 -2.08 1.01 3.03
C THR A 158 -1.48 -0.37 3.35
N PHE A 159 -0.15 -0.54 3.28
CA PHE A 159 0.50 -1.81 3.66
C PHE A 159 0.20 -2.22 5.09
N LYS A 160 0.39 -1.29 6.04
CA LYS A 160 0.14 -1.55 7.47
C LYS A 160 -1.31 -1.98 7.68
N ARG A 161 -2.26 -1.27 7.08
CA ARG A 161 -3.68 -1.55 7.17
C ARG A 161 -4.02 -2.94 6.62
N ILE A 162 -3.52 -3.27 5.43
CA ILE A 162 -3.75 -4.58 4.81
C ILE A 162 -3.21 -5.70 5.71
N HIS A 163 -1.97 -5.54 6.20
CA HIS A 163 -1.36 -6.52 7.09
C HIS A 163 -2.18 -6.71 8.37
N ASP A 164 -2.55 -5.62 9.03
CA ASP A 164 -3.33 -5.66 10.28
C ASP A 164 -4.72 -6.25 10.05
N ASN A 165 -5.35 -5.99 8.90
CA ASN A 165 -6.62 -6.58 8.50
C ASN A 165 -6.52 -8.10 8.35
N ILE A 166 -5.51 -8.59 7.62
CA ILE A 166 -5.28 -10.03 7.45
C ILE A 166 -4.95 -10.65 8.81
N TYR A 167 -4.06 -10.05 9.59
CA TYR A 167 -3.64 -10.59 10.88
C TYR A 167 -4.81 -10.73 11.87
N ALA A 168 -5.71 -9.75 11.91
CA ALA A 168 -6.91 -9.79 12.75
C ALA A 168 -7.91 -10.89 12.32
N ASN A 169 -7.94 -11.23 11.03
CA ASN A 169 -8.96 -12.11 10.44
C ASN A 169 -8.45 -13.49 10.01
N TYR A 170 -7.13 -13.72 10.02
CA TYR A 170 -6.49 -14.96 9.61
C TYR A 170 -5.77 -15.61 10.79
N LYS A 171 -6.33 -16.70 11.31
CA LYS A 171 -5.84 -17.47 12.47
C LYS A 171 -4.53 -18.26 12.22
N SER A 172 -3.64 -17.80 11.33
CA SER A 172 -2.42 -18.56 11.01
C SER A 172 -1.39 -18.57 12.13
N GLY A 173 -1.53 -17.77 13.19
CA GLY A 173 -0.61 -17.74 14.33
C GLY A 173 0.81 -17.27 14.01
N ARG A 174 1.17 -17.07 12.74
CA ARG A 174 2.50 -16.68 12.29
C ARG A 174 2.43 -15.42 11.44
N LYS A 175 2.90 -14.30 12.01
CA LYS A 175 2.94 -12.99 11.33
C LYS A 175 3.74 -13.06 10.02
N GLU A 176 4.80 -13.88 9.97
CA GLU A 176 5.64 -14.11 8.80
C GLU A 176 4.87 -14.58 7.57
N LYS A 177 3.89 -15.46 7.78
CA LYS A 177 3.08 -15.94 6.68
C LYS A 177 2.25 -14.80 6.11
N VAL A 178 1.65 -13.95 6.95
CA VAL A 178 0.87 -12.80 6.49
C VAL A 178 1.73 -11.82 5.68
N PHE A 179 2.95 -11.53 6.17
CA PHE A 179 3.89 -10.65 5.46
C PHE A 179 4.11 -11.12 4.01
N TYR A 180 4.55 -12.36 3.82
CA TYR A 180 4.80 -12.89 2.47
C TYR A 180 3.57 -12.88 1.58
N GLN A 181 2.38 -13.09 2.15
CA GLN A 181 1.12 -13.14 1.39
C GLN A 181 0.74 -11.75 0.85
N VAL A 182 0.98 -10.68 1.61
CA VAL A 182 0.84 -9.31 1.12
C VAL A 182 1.85 -9.02 0.01
N ILE A 183 3.11 -9.45 0.18
CA ILE A 183 4.14 -9.25 -0.83
C ILE A 183 3.85 -10.01 -2.12
N TYR A 184 3.37 -11.25 -2.06
CA TYR A 184 3.00 -12.00 -3.25
C TYR A 184 1.88 -11.31 -4.05
N LEU A 185 0.89 -10.74 -3.37
CA LEU A 185 -0.16 -9.95 -4.01
C LEU A 185 0.36 -8.63 -4.58
N LEU A 186 1.33 -8.00 -3.93
CA LEU A 186 2.04 -6.83 -4.48
C LEU A 186 2.78 -7.17 -5.77
N PHE A 187 3.48 -8.31 -5.82
CA PHE A 187 4.15 -8.76 -7.05
C PHE A 187 3.15 -9.08 -8.18
N ALA A 188 1.99 -9.65 -7.86
CA ALA A 188 0.91 -9.82 -8.82
C ALA A 188 0.38 -8.49 -9.37
N LYS A 189 0.26 -7.47 -8.51
CA LYS A 189 -0.11 -6.09 -8.91
C LYS A 189 0.97 -5.44 -9.78
N ILE A 190 2.25 -5.56 -9.43
CA ILE A 190 3.37 -5.08 -10.26
C ILE A 190 3.36 -5.75 -11.63
N GLN A 191 3.11 -7.07 -11.68
CA GLN A 191 3.01 -7.81 -12.93
C GLN A 191 1.87 -7.30 -13.81
N ASP A 192 0.69 -7.04 -13.23
CA ASP A 192 -0.44 -6.44 -13.94
C ASP A 192 -0.06 -5.06 -14.50
N GLU A 193 0.45 -4.16 -13.67
CA GLU A 193 0.81 -2.79 -14.10
C GLU A 193 1.87 -2.77 -15.20
N LYS A 194 2.87 -3.67 -15.14
CA LYS A 194 3.91 -3.82 -16.18
C LYS A 194 3.42 -4.56 -17.43
N SER A 195 2.21 -5.15 -17.43
CA SER A 195 1.68 -5.86 -18.59
C SER A 195 1.28 -4.87 -19.70
N ARG A 196 1.19 -5.34 -20.95
CA ARG A 196 0.82 -4.48 -22.10
C ARG A 196 -0.68 -4.16 -22.18
N ASN A 197 -1.50 -4.83 -21.37
CA ASN A 197 -2.96 -4.63 -21.39
C ASN A 197 -3.30 -3.21 -20.94
N ALA A 198 -4.28 -2.55 -21.57
CA ALA A 198 -4.70 -1.21 -21.15
C ALA A 198 -5.55 -1.24 -19.88
N GLU A 199 -6.34 -2.30 -19.72
CA GLU A 199 -7.19 -2.56 -18.56
C GLU A 199 -6.40 -3.29 -17.47
N CYS A 200 -6.67 -2.96 -16.21
CA CYS A 200 -6.10 -3.66 -15.06
C CYS A 200 -6.79 -5.02 -14.87
N GLU A 201 -6.00 -6.06 -14.65
CA GLU A 201 -6.49 -7.39 -14.30
C GLU A 201 -6.50 -7.61 -12.78
N PHE A 202 -5.67 -6.88 -12.04
CA PHE A 202 -5.62 -6.87 -10.58
C PHE A 202 -6.77 -6.03 -10.02
N VAL A 203 -7.99 -6.56 -10.13
CA VAL A 203 -9.25 -5.88 -9.80
C VAL A 203 -10.23 -6.88 -9.18
N ILE A 204 -11.08 -6.43 -8.27
CA ILE A 204 -12.25 -7.20 -7.78
C ILE A 204 -13.55 -6.56 -8.29
N TYR A 205 -14.38 -7.35 -8.98
CA TYR A 205 -15.68 -6.91 -9.50
C TYR A 205 -16.83 -7.25 -8.54
N ASP A 206 -17.96 -6.55 -8.67
CA ASP A 206 -19.13 -6.74 -7.79
C ASP A 206 -19.63 -8.18 -7.77
N ARG A 207 -19.80 -8.77 -8.95
CA ARG A 207 -20.25 -10.16 -9.06
C ARG A 207 -19.31 -11.11 -8.33
N GLU A 208 -18.01 -10.89 -8.44
CA GLU A 208 -17.01 -11.75 -7.79
C GLU A 208 -17.02 -11.54 -6.27
N TRP A 209 -17.24 -10.31 -5.81
CA TRP A 209 -17.44 -10.03 -4.39
C TRP A 209 -18.70 -10.71 -3.84
N ASP A 210 -19.80 -10.65 -4.57
CA ASP A 210 -21.07 -11.28 -4.19
C ASP A 210 -20.90 -12.81 -4.14
N GLU A 211 -20.19 -13.41 -5.11
CA GLU A 211 -19.83 -14.83 -5.08
C GLU A 211 -18.98 -15.19 -3.86
N ILE A 212 -17.97 -14.39 -3.52
CA ILE A 212 -17.13 -14.59 -2.33
C ILE A 212 -17.95 -14.45 -1.05
N ARG A 213 -18.82 -13.45 -0.95
CA ARG A 213 -19.68 -13.23 0.23
C ARG A 213 -20.62 -14.42 0.45
N ASP A 214 -21.25 -14.90 -0.62
CA ASP A 214 -22.34 -15.88 -0.51
C ASP A 214 -21.83 -17.34 -0.48
N LYS A 215 -20.67 -17.61 -1.08
CA LYS A 215 -20.14 -18.97 -1.29
C LYS A 215 -18.71 -19.17 -0.82
N ASP A 216 -18.07 -18.13 -0.28
CA ASP A 216 -16.64 -18.12 0.09
C ASP A 216 -15.70 -18.54 -1.05
N THR A 217 -16.10 -18.23 -2.30
CA THR A 217 -15.31 -18.54 -3.49
C THR A 217 -15.70 -17.68 -4.68
N SER A 218 -14.74 -17.33 -5.53
CA SER A 218 -14.98 -16.89 -6.90
C SER A 218 -13.86 -17.40 -7.80
N LYS A 219 -14.18 -18.36 -8.67
CA LYS A 219 -13.18 -19.07 -9.50
C LYS A 219 -12.53 -18.13 -10.52
N THR A 220 -13.29 -17.19 -11.08
CA THR A 220 -12.78 -16.23 -12.06
C THR A 220 -11.80 -15.26 -11.41
N PHE A 221 -12.15 -14.71 -10.25
CA PHE A 221 -11.29 -13.83 -9.48
C PHE A 221 -10.02 -14.55 -9.03
N GLN A 222 -10.16 -15.72 -8.40
CA GLN A 222 -9.03 -16.49 -7.90
C GLN A 222 -8.05 -16.85 -9.02
N LYS A 223 -8.57 -17.36 -10.15
CA LYS A 223 -7.74 -17.70 -11.30
C LYS A 223 -6.97 -16.47 -11.81
N ARG A 224 -7.65 -15.33 -11.98
CA ARG A 224 -7.03 -14.10 -12.50
C ARG A 224 -5.90 -13.61 -11.60
N ILE A 225 -6.12 -13.51 -10.30
CA ILE A 225 -5.10 -13.05 -9.34
C ILE A 225 -3.93 -14.04 -9.23
N PHE A 226 -4.21 -15.35 -9.26
CA PHE A 226 -3.16 -16.37 -9.16
C PHE A 226 -2.33 -16.43 -10.45
N ASP A 227 -2.95 -16.32 -11.62
CA ASP A 227 -2.24 -16.26 -12.90
C ASP A 227 -1.30 -15.04 -12.97
N LEU A 228 -1.71 -13.88 -12.43
CA LEU A 228 -0.83 -12.72 -12.31
C LEU A 228 0.39 -13.01 -11.44
N PHE A 229 0.20 -13.72 -10.32
CA PHE A 229 1.34 -14.09 -9.47
C PHE A 229 2.25 -15.12 -10.14
N GLU A 230 1.71 -16.13 -10.82
CA GLU A 230 2.51 -17.11 -11.57
C GLU A 230 3.31 -16.45 -12.71
N GLN A 231 2.71 -15.47 -13.40
CA GLN A 231 3.41 -14.67 -14.38
C GLN A 231 4.52 -13.82 -13.74
N ALA A 232 4.30 -13.25 -12.56
CA ALA A 232 5.34 -12.54 -11.81
C ALA A 232 6.52 -13.49 -11.51
N LYS A 233 6.27 -14.68 -10.95
CA LYS A 233 7.32 -15.67 -10.66
C LYS A 233 8.13 -16.08 -11.90
N SER A 234 7.50 -16.08 -13.07
CA SER A 234 8.12 -16.47 -14.34
C SER A 234 8.97 -15.36 -14.99
N ARG A 235 8.91 -14.12 -14.49
CA ARG A 235 9.73 -13.02 -15.01
C ARG A 235 11.20 -13.27 -14.72
N GLU A 236 12.05 -13.06 -15.74
CA GLU A 236 13.51 -13.18 -15.58
C GLU A 236 14.04 -12.31 -14.44
N GLU A 237 13.50 -11.10 -14.31
CA GLU A 237 13.85 -10.16 -13.23
C GLU A 237 13.53 -10.67 -11.82
N PHE A 238 12.67 -11.69 -11.64
CA PHE A 238 12.24 -12.20 -10.34
C PHE A 238 12.62 -13.66 -10.07
N LYS A 239 13.29 -14.35 -11.01
CA LYS A 239 13.69 -15.77 -10.86
C LYS A 239 14.64 -16.05 -9.70
N SER A 240 15.41 -15.06 -9.29
CA SER A 240 16.34 -15.13 -8.16
C SER A 240 15.66 -14.96 -6.79
N ILE A 241 14.39 -14.53 -6.79
CA ILE A 241 13.51 -14.34 -5.62
C ILE A 241 12.57 -15.52 -5.46
N PHE A 242 11.98 -15.96 -6.57
CA PHE A 242 10.98 -17.03 -6.58
C PHE A 242 11.55 -18.30 -7.16
N ASP A 243 11.51 -19.38 -6.38
CA ASP A 243 11.88 -20.71 -6.84
C ASP A 243 10.71 -21.47 -7.50
N GLY A 244 9.51 -20.88 -7.45
CA GLY A 244 8.28 -21.41 -8.05
C GLY A 244 7.38 -22.12 -7.04
N SER A 245 7.89 -22.46 -5.86
CA SER A 245 7.13 -23.14 -4.80
C SER A 245 6.14 -22.22 -4.08
N GLU A 246 6.31 -20.90 -4.19
CA GLU A 246 5.51 -19.91 -3.48
C GLU A 246 4.06 -19.91 -3.94
N LYS A 247 3.14 -19.83 -2.97
CA LYS A 247 1.70 -19.84 -3.18
C LYS A 247 1.01 -18.78 -2.33
N ILE A 248 -0.07 -18.24 -2.88
CA ILE A 248 -1.03 -17.44 -2.11
C ILE A 248 -1.98 -18.41 -1.38
N GLU A 249 -1.97 -18.37 -0.06
CA GLU A 249 -2.61 -19.32 0.86
C GLU A 249 -3.49 -18.65 1.94
N ILE A 250 -3.76 -17.35 1.79
CA ILE A 250 -4.76 -16.64 2.62
C ILE A 250 -6.18 -16.85 2.06
N PRO A 251 -7.24 -16.75 2.90
CA PRO A 251 -8.61 -16.92 2.46
C PRO A 251 -8.98 -15.97 1.32
N ILE A 252 -9.84 -16.40 0.40
CA ILE A 252 -10.18 -15.62 -0.80
C ILE A 252 -10.79 -14.25 -0.47
N ARG A 253 -11.52 -14.15 0.65
CA ARG A 253 -12.02 -12.87 1.19
C ARG A 253 -10.89 -11.90 1.53
N GLN A 254 -9.79 -12.39 2.11
CA GLN A 254 -8.63 -11.57 2.45
C GLN A 254 -7.88 -11.13 1.18
N ILE A 255 -7.79 -12.01 0.18
CA ILE A 255 -7.25 -11.66 -1.14
C ILE A 255 -8.10 -10.54 -1.77
N ALA A 256 -9.43 -10.66 -1.76
CA ALA A 256 -10.33 -9.63 -2.29
C ALA A 256 -10.19 -8.28 -1.56
N ASN A 257 -10.04 -8.30 -0.23
CA ASN A 257 -9.77 -7.08 0.54
C ASN A 257 -8.46 -6.42 0.11
N VAL A 258 -7.37 -7.18 0.00
CA VAL A 258 -6.06 -6.66 -0.47
C VAL A 258 -6.18 -6.08 -1.88
N VAL A 259 -6.86 -6.78 -2.79
CA VAL A 259 -7.06 -6.31 -4.15
C VAL A 259 -7.84 -5.01 -4.18
N SER A 260 -8.92 -4.89 -3.40
CA SER A 260 -9.74 -3.67 -3.32
C SER A 260 -8.96 -2.44 -2.83
N GLU A 261 -7.92 -2.64 -2.01
CA GLU A 261 -7.07 -1.56 -1.51
C GLU A 261 -6.02 -1.10 -2.53
N PHE A 262 -5.52 -2.00 -3.38
CA PHE A 262 -4.47 -1.70 -4.36
C PHE A 262 -4.99 -1.38 -5.76
N GLU A 263 -6.19 -1.83 -6.15
CA GLU A 263 -6.66 -1.79 -7.54
C GLU A 263 -6.70 -0.39 -8.17
N ASN A 264 -6.84 0.67 -7.37
CA ASN A 264 -6.96 2.06 -7.85
C ASN A 264 -5.65 2.85 -7.77
N ILE A 265 -4.62 2.29 -7.15
CA ILE A 265 -3.32 2.95 -6.98
C ILE A 265 -2.28 2.32 -7.88
N THR A 266 -1.28 3.11 -8.28
CA THR A 266 -0.06 2.60 -8.89
C THR A 266 0.97 2.31 -7.81
N VAL A 267 1.66 1.18 -7.94
CA VAL A 267 2.78 0.78 -7.08
C VAL A 267 4.11 0.77 -7.86
N LEU A 268 4.14 1.32 -9.08
CA LEU A 268 5.35 1.34 -9.90
C LEU A 268 6.30 2.50 -9.55
N ASP A 269 5.84 3.52 -8.84
CA ASP A 269 6.67 4.63 -8.37
C ASP A 269 7.72 4.15 -7.36
N THR A 270 9.00 4.31 -7.70
CA THR A 270 10.12 3.70 -6.97
C THR A 270 10.36 4.28 -5.60
N ASP A 271 10.30 5.60 -5.47
CA ASP A 271 10.52 6.25 -4.18
C ASP A 271 9.38 5.86 -3.22
N VAL A 272 8.13 5.91 -3.72
CA VAL A 272 6.94 5.58 -2.92
C VAL A 272 6.90 4.09 -2.54
N LYS A 273 7.20 3.17 -3.47
CA LYS A 273 7.16 1.72 -3.21
C LYS A 273 8.31 1.28 -2.30
N GLY A 274 9.51 1.84 -2.48
CA GLY A 274 10.68 1.55 -1.65
C GLY A 274 10.49 2.00 -0.21
N GLU A 275 10.09 3.26 0.01
CA GLU A 275 9.84 3.79 1.36
C GLU A 275 8.72 3.04 2.08
N ALA A 276 7.61 2.76 1.38
CA ALA A 276 6.48 2.04 1.95
C ALA A 276 6.86 0.61 2.32
N PHE A 277 7.64 -0.08 1.47
CA PHE A 277 8.15 -1.41 1.75
C PHE A 277 9.10 -1.40 2.95
N GLN A 278 10.01 -0.43 3.02
CA GLN A 278 10.94 -0.27 4.13
C GLN A 278 10.23 -0.08 5.47
N ALA A 279 9.24 0.80 5.48
CA ALA A 279 8.49 1.09 6.68
C ALA A 279 7.63 -0.12 7.12
N PHE A 280 7.10 -0.85 6.14
CA PHE A 280 6.40 -2.11 6.38
C PHE A 280 7.34 -3.19 6.97
N LEU A 281 8.54 -3.37 6.39
CA LEU A 281 9.58 -4.26 6.91
C LEU A 281 9.99 -3.92 8.34
N SER A 282 10.24 -2.63 8.60
CA SER A 282 10.73 -2.14 9.88
C SER A 282 9.70 -2.33 11.01
N GLY A 283 8.41 -2.26 10.70
CA GLY A 283 7.33 -2.57 11.64
C GLY A 283 7.17 -4.07 11.88
N TYR A 284 7.36 -4.88 10.84
CA TYR A 284 7.18 -6.33 10.88
C TYR A 284 8.27 -7.05 11.69
N PHE A 285 9.55 -6.71 11.49
CA PHE A 285 10.65 -7.40 12.16
C PHE A 285 11.03 -6.84 13.54
N ARG A 286 10.32 -5.83 14.06
CA ARG A 286 10.55 -5.34 15.43
C ARG A 286 10.04 -6.37 16.44
N GLY A 287 10.98 -7.14 17.01
CA GLY A 287 10.80 -7.85 18.28
C GLY A 287 10.46 -9.34 18.20
N ASP A 288 10.19 -9.92 17.03
CA ASP A 288 9.62 -11.28 16.95
C ASP A 288 10.61 -12.42 16.58
N ALA A 289 11.94 -12.22 16.56
CA ALA A 289 12.87 -13.34 16.30
C ALA A 289 14.30 -13.21 16.87
N GLY A 290 14.60 -12.24 17.74
CA GLY A 290 16.00 -11.95 18.13
C GLY A 290 16.86 -11.38 16.99
N GLN A 291 16.24 -11.02 15.87
CA GLN A 291 16.84 -10.30 14.76
C GLN A 291 16.83 -8.79 15.09
N PHE A 292 17.99 -8.14 14.99
CA PHE A 292 18.14 -6.70 15.25
C PHE A 292 18.27 -5.94 13.94
N PHE A 293 17.27 -5.13 13.61
CA PHE A 293 17.30 -4.28 12.43
C PHE A 293 17.93 -2.93 12.78
N THR A 294 18.90 -2.49 11.97
CA THR A 294 19.49 -1.16 12.11
C THR A 294 18.44 -0.08 11.83
N PRO A 295 18.19 0.85 12.77
CA PRO A 295 17.24 1.94 12.56
C PRO A 295 17.61 2.85 11.38
N ASP A 296 16.60 3.39 10.69
CA ASP A 296 16.78 4.25 9.52
C ASP A 296 17.71 5.45 9.75
N PRO A 297 17.63 6.19 10.87
CA PRO A 297 18.56 7.29 11.12
C PRO A 297 20.02 6.85 11.19
N ILE A 298 20.30 5.62 11.65
CA ILE A 298 21.66 5.09 11.74
C ILE A 298 22.16 4.68 10.36
N LYS A 299 21.33 4.00 9.56
CA LYS A 299 21.66 3.66 8.17
C LYS A 299 22.00 4.91 7.36
N LYS A 300 21.15 5.94 7.48
CA LYS A 300 21.35 7.24 6.86
C LYS A 300 22.68 7.87 7.26
N LEU A 301 22.93 7.99 8.56
CA LEU A 301 24.13 8.60 9.10
C LEU A 301 25.40 7.91 8.56
N VAL A 302 25.45 6.58 8.60
CA VAL A 302 26.63 5.83 8.15
C VAL A 302 26.89 6.03 6.66
N VAL A 303 25.87 5.95 5.81
CA VAL A 303 26.04 6.16 4.36
C VAL A 303 26.43 7.61 4.05
N GLU A 304 25.85 8.58 4.75
CA GLU A 304 26.23 10.00 4.64
C GLU A 304 27.65 10.30 5.15
N MET A 305 28.18 9.49 6.08
CA MET A 305 29.57 9.63 6.54
C MET A 305 30.57 8.97 5.59
N LEU A 306 30.17 7.85 4.97
CA LEU A 306 31.03 7.12 4.04
C LEU A 306 31.07 7.76 2.65
N GLU A 307 29.97 8.38 2.22
CA GLU A 307 29.84 9.04 0.90
C GLU A 307 30.39 8.20 -0.27
N PRO A 308 29.89 6.97 -0.49
CA PRO A 308 30.45 6.06 -1.48
C PRO A 308 30.42 6.65 -2.89
N GLU A 309 31.55 6.58 -3.60
CA GLU A 309 31.68 7.09 -4.97
C GLU A 309 31.04 6.14 -6.01
N PRO A 310 30.61 6.65 -7.18
CA PRO A 310 29.94 5.84 -8.23
C PRO A 310 30.69 4.61 -8.74
N ASP A 311 32.03 4.59 -8.62
CA ASP A 311 32.91 3.50 -9.05
C ASP A 311 33.35 2.58 -7.91
N GLU A 312 32.93 2.87 -6.67
CA GLU A 312 33.22 2.05 -5.51
C GLU A 312 32.21 0.92 -5.32
N VAL A 313 32.71 -0.22 -4.87
CA VAL A 313 31.87 -1.37 -4.50
C VAL A 313 31.45 -1.25 -3.04
N VAL A 314 30.14 -1.32 -2.79
CA VAL A 314 29.56 -1.36 -1.45
C VAL A 314 29.20 -2.81 -1.11
N LEU A 315 29.88 -3.36 -0.10
CA LEU A 315 29.66 -4.71 0.41
C LEU A 315 29.12 -4.67 1.84
N ASP A 316 27.97 -5.32 2.06
CA ASP A 316 27.43 -5.61 3.39
C ASP A 316 27.47 -7.13 3.65
N PRO A 317 28.42 -7.64 4.46
CA PRO A 317 28.60 -9.08 4.67
C PRO A 317 27.60 -9.69 5.68
N ALA A 318 26.70 -8.89 6.26
CA ALA A 318 25.63 -9.32 7.15
C ALA A 318 24.37 -8.49 6.88
N CYS A 319 23.94 -8.49 5.62
CA CYS A 319 23.05 -7.47 5.09
C CYS A 319 21.63 -7.53 5.66
N GLY A 320 21.20 -8.65 6.23
CA GLY A 320 19.83 -8.89 6.65
C GLY A 320 18.86 -8.57 5.51
N SER A 321 17.94 -7.63 5.75
CA SER A 321 17.01 -7.10 4.73
C SER A 321 17.62 -6.12 3.72
N SER A 322 18.93 -5.89 3.75
CA SER A 322 19.69 -4.98 2.88
C SER A 322 19.44 -3.49 3.09
N GLY A 323 19.16 -3.09 4.33
CA GLY A 323 18.91 -1.69 4.68
C GLY A 323 20.05 -0.74 4.28
N PHE A 324 21.32 -1.05 4.60
CA PHE A 324 22.44 -0.19 4.23
C PHE A 324 22.63 -0.09 2.72
N LEU A 325 22.51 -1.21 2.02
CA LEU A 325 22.69 -1.29 0.58
C LEU A 325 21.63 -0.46 -0.18
N VAL A 326 20.38 -0.46 0.28
CA VAL A 326 19.35 0.42 -0.30
C VAL A 326 19.66 1.90 -0.04
N PHE A 327 20.18 2.26 1.14
CA PHE A 327 20.62 3.63 1.40
C PHE A 327 21.79 4.04 0.50
N ALA A 328 22.72 3.13 0.20
CA ALA A 328 23.80 3.38 -0.76
C ALA A 328 23.27 3.59 -2.18
N ILE A 329 22.29 2.79 -2.63
CA ILE A 329 21.62 2.99 -3.93
C ILE A 329 20.92 4.36 -3.98
N ASN A 330 20.22 4.75 -2.91
CA ASN A 330 19.56 6.06 -2.82
C ASN A 330 20.57 7.21 -2.80
N HIS A 331 21.73 7.02 -2.17
CA HIS A 331 22.84 7.97 -2.23
C HIS A 331 23.33 8.16 -3.68
N PHE A 332 23.60 7.07 -4.40
CA PHE A 332 24.00 7.10 -5.81
C PHE A 332 22.96 7.80 -6.71
N ARG A 333 21.67 7.51 -6.50
CA ARG A 333 20.56 8.18 -7.22
C ARG A 333 20.60 9.68 -6.99
N ASN A 334 20.78 10.13 -5.75
CA ASN A 334 20.85 11.54 -5.40
C ASN A 334 22.10 12.23 -5.98
N LEU A 335 23.25 11.56 -5.99
CA LEU A 335 24.45 12.05 -6.68
C LEU A 335 24.20 12.23 -8.17
N THR A 336 23.60 11.22 -8.82
CA THR A 336 23.28 11.26 -10.25
C THR A 336 22.35 12.42 -10.59
N LYS A 337 21.28 12.61 -9.80
CA LYS A 337 20.36 13.76 -9.96
C LYS A 337 21.08 15.10 -9.82
N LYS A 338 21.96 15.26 -8.83
CA LYS A 338 22.78 16.47 -8.65
C LYS A 338 23.71 16.72 -9.83
N GLN A 339 24.43 15.70 -10.28
CA GLN A 339 25.37 15.79 -11.41
C GLN A 339 24.65 16.17 -12.72
N LYS A 340 23.42 15.69 -12.93
CA LYS A 340 22.59 16.01 -14.09
C LYS A 340 21.86 17.35 -13.98
N GLY A 341 21.98 18.05 -12.84
CA GLY A 341 21.27 19.30 -12.57
C GLY A 341 19.77 19.13 -12.33
N TRP A 342 19.30 17.92 -12.01
CA TRP A 342 17.90 17.63 -11.69
C TRP A 342 17.65 17.91 -10.20
N VAL A 343 17.65 19.21 -9.89
CA VAL A 343 17.53 19.72 -8.52
C VAL A 343 16.44 20.79 -8.40
N ASP A 344 15.91 20.96 -7.20
CA ASP A 344 14.99 22.03 -6.84
C ASP A 344 15.69 23.40 -6.78
N ILE A 345 14.92 24.45 -6.48
CA ILE A 345 15.43 25.83 -6.33
C ILE A 345 16.45 26.01 -5.20
N LYS A 346 16.57 25.04 -4.27
CA LYS A 346 17.52 25.03 -3.16
C LYS A 346 18.73 24.13 -3.45
N GLY A 347 18.79 23.47 -4.62
CA GLY A 347 19.86 22.54 -4.99
C GLY A 347 19.68 21.13 -4.44
N ASN A 348 18.51 20.78 -3.89
CA ASN A 348 18.22 19.41 -3.45
C ASN A 348 17.83 18.55 -4.66
N PRO A 349 18.20 17.25 -4.71
CA PRO A 349 17.72 16.34 -5.74
C PRO A 349 16.20 16.38 -5.86
N LEU A 350 15.67 16.39 -7.09
CA LEU A 350 14.24 16.26 -7.33
C LEU A 350 13.73 14.88 -6.88
N ASN A 351 12.49 14.81 -6.40
CA ASN A 351 11.81 13.52 -6.19
C ASN A 351 11.52 12.87 -7.54
N ASP A 352 11.40 11.54 -7.60
CA ASP A 352 11.13 10.85 -8.87
C ASP A 352 9.83 11.31 -9.55
N VAL A 353 8.82 11.72 -8.77
CA VAL A 353 7.55 12.27 -9.28
C VAL A 353 7.73 13.58 -10.04
N ASP A 354 8.77 14.35 -9.71
CA ASP A 354 9.07 15.65 -10.31
C ASP A 354 9.95 15.51 -11.56
N LEU A 355 10.46 14.30 -11.85
CA LEU A 355 11.24 14.01 -13.05
C LEU A 355 10.36 13.77 -14.28
N THR A 356 10.85 14.20 -15.45
CA THR A 356 10.22 13.86 -16.72
C THR A 356 10.30 12.34 -16.99
N PRO A 357 9.44 11.77 -17.84
CA PRO A 357 9.53 10.35 -18.23
C PRO A 357 10.93 9.93 -18.71
N ASP A 358 11.59 10.76 -19.53
CA ASP A 358 12.93 10.47 -20.04
C ASP A 358 14.00 10.51 -18.94
N GLN A 359 13.91 11.49 -18.02
CA GLN A 359 14.82 11.58 -16.87
C GLN A 359 14.69 10.34 -15.97
N ARG A 360 13.46 9.88 -15.72
CA ARG A 360 13.20 8.68 -14.94
C ARG A 360 13.80 7.44 -15.57
N GLU A 361 13.64 7.26 -16.88
CA GLU A 361 14.20 6.09 -17.57
C GLU A 361 15.74 6.11 -17.55
N ILE A 362 16.36 7.29 -17.71
CA ILE A 362 17.82 7.44 -17.56
C ILE A 362 18.26 7.08 -16.14
N LEU A 363 17.63 7.67 -15.11
CA LEU A 363 17.97 7.41 -13.71
C LEU A 363 17.85 5.93 -13.39
N ARG A 364 16.75 5.29 -13.82
CA ARG A 364 16.48 3.87 -13.62
C ARG A 364 17.54 2.99 -14.30
N GLY A 365 17.91 3.31 -15.55
CA GLY A 365 18.97 2.59 -16.26
C GLY A 365 20.31 2.65 -15.53
N GLN A 366 20.74 3.84 -15.12
CA GLN A 366 22.00 4.04 -14.40
C GLN A 366 21.97 3.40 -12.99
N THR A 367 20.85 3.52 -12.29
CA THR A 367 20.65 2.89 -10.96
C THR A 367 20.77 1.38 -11.07
N LYS A 368 20.09 0.78 -12.06
CA LYS A 368 20.14 -0.66 -12.31
C LYS A 368 21.55 -1.14 -12.63
N GLU A 369 22.27 -0.42 -13.48
CA GLU A 369 23.65 -0.74 -13.84
C GLU A 369 24.55 -0.71 -12.59
N TYR A 370 24.54 0.41 -11.85
CA TYR A 370 25.29 0.55 -10.60
C TYR A 370 24.95 -0.55 -9.60
N ALA A 371 23.67 -0.77 -9.32
CA ALA A 371 23.23 -1.76 -8.34
C ALA A 371 23.63 -3.20 -8.72
N SER A 372 23.59 -3.55 -10.01
CA SER A 372 23.98 -4.89 -10.47
C SER A 372 25.48 -5.17 -10.40
N THR A 373 26.31 -4.12 -10.39
CA THR A 373 27.77 -4.23 -10.49
C THR A 373 28.48 -3.89 -9.18
N HIS A 374 28.01 -2.89 -8.46
CA HIS A 374 28.69 -2.30 -7.29
C HIS A 374 28.02 -2.59 -5.95
N ILE A 375 26.76 -3.05 -5.92
CA ILE A 375 26.07 -3.37 -4.67
C ILE A 375 26.13 -4.87 -4.39
N LYS A 376 26.69 -5.23 -3.23
CA LYS A 376 26.94 -6.62 -2.82
C LYS A 376 26.45 -6.83 -1.39
N GLY A 377 25.69 -7.90 -1.16
CA GLY A 377 25.15 -8.25 0.15
C GLY A 377 25.20 -9.74 0.41
N VAL A 378 25.59 -10.13 1.63
CA VAL A 378 25.53 -11.51 2.09
C VAL A 378 24.80 -11.59 3.42
N ASP A 379 23.95 -12.59 3.56
CA ASP A 379 23.42 -13.00 4.86
C ASP A 379 23.31 -14.54 4.90
N PHE A 380 23.40 -15.14 6.09
CA PHE A 380 23.31 -16.59 6.24
C PHE A 380 21.85 -17.07 6.24
N ASP A 381 20.90 -16.19 6.53
CA ASP A 381 19.48 -16.50 6.61
C ASP A 381 18.83 -16.41 5.22
N ASN A 382 18.29 -17.53 4.74
CA ASN A 382 17.63 -17.62 3.44
C ASN A 382 16.36 -16.75 3.34
N ASP A 383 15.61 -16.61 4.43
CA ASP A 383 14.38 -15.81 4.43
C ASP A 383 14.72 -14.32 4.42
N LEU A 384 15.75 -13.89 5.18
CA LEU A 384 16.21 -12.51 5.15
C LEU A 384 16.79 -12.13 3.78
N THR A 385 17.60 -13.01 3.18
CA THR A 385 18.13 -12.76 1.83
C THR A 385 17.03 -12.71 0.77
N LYS A 386 15.96 -13.51 0.90
CA LYS A 386 14.77 -13.40 0.04
C LYS A 386 14.08 -12.05 0.21
N VAL A 387 13.88 -11.60 1.45
CA VAL A 387 13.32 -10.29 1.76
C VAL A 387 14.19 -9.15 1.23
N ALA A 388 15.51 -9.24 1.38
CA ALA A 388 16.47 -8.30 0.82
C ALA A 388 16.35 -8.19 -0.70
N LYS A 389 16.29 -9.33 -1.41
CA LYS A 389 16.11 -9.32 -2.87
C LYS A 389 14.78 -8.71 -3.29
N MET A 390 13.71 -8.99 -2.56
CA MET A 390 12.41 -8.33 -2.77
C MET A 390 12.52 -6.82 -2.55
N TYR A 391 13.21 -6.37 -1.50
CA TYR A 391 13.41 -4.95 -1.23
C TYR A 391 14.18 -4.26 -2.38
N MET A 392 15.27 -4.89 -2.84
CA MET A 392 16.07 -4.38 -3.96
C MET A 392 15.26 -4.22 -5.26
N VAL A 393 14.38 -5.17 -5.54
CA VAL A 393 13.47 -5.06 -6.69
C VAL A 393 12.49 -3.88 -6.52
N MET A 394 12.03 -3.62 -5.30
CA MET A 394 11.19 -2.47 -4.99
C MET A 394 11.96 -1.14 -5.09
N THR A 395 13.29 -1.14 -5.16
CA THR A 395 14.12 0.08 -5.24
C THR A 395 14.86 0.21 -6.57
N ASP A 396 14.29 -0.36 -7.65
CA ASP A 396 14.84 -0.34 -9.02
C ASP A 396 16.19 -1.06 -9.22
N ASP A 397 16.31 -2.22 -8.55
CA ASP A 397 17.27 -3.30 -8.80
C ASP A 397 18.58 -3.25 -7.96
N GLY A 398 19.31 -4.37 -7.93
CA GLY A 398 20.40 -4.72 -6.99
C GLY A 398 20.25 -6.14 -6.42
N HIS A 399 19.15 -6.82 -6.75
CA HIS A 399 18.76 -8.09 -6.15
C HIS A 399 19.66 -9.27 -6.59
N THR A 400 20.31 -9.18 -7.75
CA THR A 400 21.29 -10.16 -8.23
C THR A 400 22.59 -10.12 -7.43
N GLY A 401 22.84 -9.01 -6.71
CA GLY A 401 23.97 -8.80 -5.83
C GLY A 401 23.76 -9.28 -4.40
N ILE A 402 22.75 -10.12 -4.13
CA ILE A 402 22.44 -10.62 -2.79
C ILE A 402 22.58 -12.14 -2.73
N TRP A 403 23.40 -12.64 -1.80
CA TRP A 403 23.69 -14.07 -1.64
C TRP A 403 23.36 -14.60 -0.26
N THR A 404 22.89 -15.84 -0.22
CA THR A 404 22.72 -16.60 1.02
C THR A 404 24.00 -17.38 1.31
N SER A 405 24.79 -16.92 2.28
CA SER A 405 26.02 -17.60 2.69
C SER A 405 26.46 -17.17 4.09
N ASN A 406 27.27 -18.00 4.75
CA ASN A 406 27.92 -17.59 5.99
C ASN A 406 29.20 -16.81 5.63
N ALA A 407 29.22 -15.51 5.92
CA ALA A 407 30.36 -14.63 5.61
C ALA A 407 31.65 -14.93 6.42
N LEU A 408 31.58 -15.82 7.42
CA LEU A 408 32.72 -16.21 8.26
C LEU A 408 33.45 -17.46 7.77
N ILE A 409 33.00 -18.09 6.67
CA ILE A 409 33.69 -19.24 6.08
C ILE A 409 34.99 -18.81 5.37
N PRO A 410 35.95 -19.73 5.16
CA PRO A 410 37.16 -19.45 4.39
C PRO A 410 36.86 -18.81 3.02
N PHE A 411 37.71 -17.86 2.62
CA PHE A 411 37.45 -17.03 1.43
C PHE A 411 37.33 -17.83 0.13
N ASP A 412 38.06 -18.94 -0.01
CA ASP A 412 37.98 -19.84 -1.16
C ASP A 412 36.63 -20.58 -1.22
N GLU A 413 36.08 -20.94 -0.05
CA GLU A 413 34.75 -21.53 0.08
C GLU A 413 33.65 -20.49 -0.18
N PHE A 414 33.82 -19.28 0.36
CA PHE A 414 32.95 -18.14 0.10
C PHE A 414 32.87 -17.78 -1.38
N THR A 415 34.01 -17.74 -2.06
CA THR A 415 34.10 -17.47 -3.51
C THR A 415 33.37 -18.54 -4.32
N LYS A 416 33.47 -19.83 -3.93
CA LYS A 416 32.71 -20.90 -4.59
C LYS A 416 31.20 -20.74 -4.40
N ASN A 417 30.77 -20.45 -3.17
CA ASN A 417 29.34 -20.29 -2.84
C ASN A 417 28.70 -19.08 -3.53
N THR A 418 29.50 -18.05 -3.78
CA THR A 418 29.07 -16.80 -4.45
C THR A 418 29.41 -16.78 -5.94
N LYS A 419 29.89 -17.91 -6.49
CA LYS A 419 30.34 -18.07 -7.88
C LYS A 419 31.33 -17.00 -8.34
N GLY A 420 32.18 -16.50 -7.42
CA GLY A 420 33.18 -15.48 -7.68
C GLY A 420 32.61 -14.11 -8.07
N THR A 421 31.34 -13.83 -7.76
CA THR A 421 30.67 -12.58 -8.19
C THR A 421 30.84 -11.43 -7.18
N ILE A 422 31.36 -11.74 -5.99
CA ILE A 422 31.67 -10.76 -4.93
C ILE A 422 33.14 -10.29 -4.97
N THR A 423 34.01 -11.04 -5.64
CA THR A 423 35.47 -10.85 -5.65
C THR A 423 35.98 -10.22 -6.93
#